data_AF-A0A9D1YBE4-F1
#
_entry.id   AF-A0A9D1YBE4-F1
#
_cell.length_a   1.000
_cell.length_b   1.000
_cell.length_c   1.000
_cell.angle_alpha   90.00
_cell.angle_beta   90.00
_cell.angle_gamma   90.00
#
_symmetry.space_group_name_H-M   'P 1'
#
loop_
_entity.id
_entity.type
_entity.pdbx_description
1 polymer ?
#
loop_
_entity_poly.entity_id
_entity_poly.type
_entity_poly.pdbx_seq_one_letter_code
_entity_poly.pdbx_strand_id
1 'polypeptide(L)' 'MPAKPKSDGAAYKALKQELKAGTLGQLYIFHGEESYLRDFYLGEMRKKLLPRGMEEFNFHTLAGKDFDGKKLQELVD' A
#
# COMPACT_ATOMS: atom_id res chain seq x y z
N MET A 1 0.39 11.77 29.67
CA MET A 1 0.83 11.20 28.38
C MET A 1 -0.43 10.79 27.61
N PRO A 2 -0.66 11.22 26.37
CA PRO A 2 -1.82 10.77 25.62
C PRO A 2 -1.64 9.27 25.31
N ALA A 3 -2.68 8.47 25.54
CA ALA A 3 -2.65 7.05 25.25
C ALA A 3 -2.44 6.83 23.74
N LYS A 4 -1.46 5.99 23.36
CA LYS A 4 -1.33 5.53 21.98
C LYS A 4 -2.67 4.90 21.57
N PRO A 5 -3.31 5.34 20.47
CA PRO A 5 -4.55 4.71 20.02
C PRO A 5 -4.25 3.22 19.81
N LYS A 6 -5.01 2.36 20.49
CA LYS A 6 -4.95 0.92 20.26
C LYS A 6 -5.41 0.70 18.82
N SER A 7 -4.49 0.36 17.93
CA SER A 7 -4.81 -0.19 16.63
C SER A 7 -5.49 -1.53 16.89
N ASP A 8 -6.81 -1.55 16.79
CA ASP A 8 -7.57 -2.79 16.82
C ASP A 8 -7.06 -3.61 15.62
N GLY A 9 -6.24 -4.63 15.88
CA GLY A 9 -5.48 -5.37 14.87
C GLY A 9 -6.34 -6.06 13.80
N ALA A 10 -7.66 -5.87 13.83
CA ALA A 10 -8.63 -6.21 12.81
C ALA A 10 -8.20 -5.78 11.40
N ALA A 11 -7.79 -4.52 11.18
CA ALA A 11 -7.38 -4.05 9.85
C ALA A 11 -6.12 -4.79 9.34
N TYR A 12 -5.16 -5.01 10.23
CA TYR A 12 -3.96 -5.78 9.92
C TYR A 12 -4.28 -7.25 9.61
N LYS A 13 -5.19 -7.86 10.37
CA LYS A 13 -5.65 -9.22 10.15
C LYS A 13 -6.39 -9.35 8.81
N ALA A 14 -7.23 -8.37 8.47
CA ALA A 14 -7.93 -8.30 7.20
C ALA A 14 -6.95 -8.24 6.02
N LEU A 15 -5.96 -7.32 6.06
CA LEU A 15 -4.91 -7.24 5.04
C LEU A 15 -4.22 -8.59 4.80
N LYS A 16 -3.87 -9.31 5.87
CA LYS A 16 -3.25 -10.64 5.75
C LYS A 16 -4.17 -11.69 5.13
N GLN A 17 -5.47 -11.62 5.39
CA GLN A 17 -6.45 -12.52 4.78
C GLN A 17 -6.66 -12.19 3.30
N GLU A 18 -6.82 -10.92 2.95
CA GLU A 18 -6.98 -10.44 1.58
C GLU A 18 -5.76 -10.76 0.71
N LEU A 19 -4.54 -10.57 1.24
CA LEU A 19 -3.29 -10.97 0.57
C LEU A 19 -3.25 -12.46 0.24
N LYS A 20 -3.64 -13.31 1.21
CA LYS A 20 -3.69 -14.76 1.01
C LYS A 20 -4.75 -15.16 0.00
N ALA A 21 -5.93 -14.56 0.09
CA ALA A 21 -7.04 -14.82 -0.83
C ALA A 21 -6.82 -14.23 -2.23
N GLY A 22 -5.92 -13.24 -2.37
CA GLY A 22 -5.77 -12.47 -3.61
C GLY A 22 -6.91 -11.50 -3.88
N THR A 23 -7.65 -11.11 -2.84
CA THR A 23 -8.80 -10.21 -2.90
C THR A 23 -8.45 -8.84 -2.31
N LEU A 24 -7.32 -8.28 -2.75
CA LEU A 24 -6.89 -6.95 -2.30
C LEU A 24 -7.89 -5.88 -2.74
N GLY A 25 -8.23 -4.98 -1.82
CA GLY A 25 -9.10 -3.84 -2.09
C GLY A 25 -8.44 -2.76 -2.96
N GLN A 26 -9.20 -1.71 -3.26
CA GLN A 26 -8.79 -0.62 -4.16
C GLN A 26 -7.89 0.42 -3.50
N LEU A 27 -8.00 0.61 -2.19
CA LEU A 27 -7.28 1.66 -1.45
C LEU A 27 -6.86 1.15 -0.08
N TYR A 28 -5.59 1.38 0.26
CA TYR A 28 -5.01 1.09 1.56
C TYR A 28 -4.28 2.31 2.11
N ILE A 29 -4.40 2.56 3.41
CA ILE A 29 -3.67 3.60 4.13
C ILE A 29 -2.78 2.92 5.17
N PHE A 30 -1.47 2.97 4.96
CA PHE A 30 -0.49 2.49 5.92
C PHE A 30 0.01 3.64 6.77
N HIS A 31 -0.07 3.49 8.10
CA HIS A 31 0.44 4.47 9.05
C HIS A 31 1.11 3.74 10.23
N GLY A 32 2.07 4.38 10.88
CA GLY A 32 2.78 3.83 12.04
C GLY A 32 4.28 4.07 12.00
N GLU A 33 4.93 3.82 13.14
CA GLU A 33 6.38 4.02 13.32
C GLU A 33 7.20 2.86 12.70
N GLU A 34 6.58 1.70 12.45
CA GLU A 34 7.23 0.50 11.91
C GLU A 34 7.33 0.53 10.38
N SER A 35 8.36 1.18 9.86
CA SER A 35 8.65 1.24 8.42
C SER A 35 8.87 -0.15 7.81
N TYR A 36 9.64 -1.02 8.47
CA TYR A 36 9.90 -2.38 7.98
C TYR A 36 8.63 -3.16 7.66
N LEU A 37 7.64 -3.12 8.57
CA LEU A 37 6.39 -3.85 8.39
C LEU A 37 5.60 -3.31 7.19
N ARG A 38 5.54 -1.99 7.05
CA ARG A 38 4.91 -1.33 5.90
C ARG A 38 5.58 -1.76 4.60
N ASP A 39 6.90 -1.62 4.52
CA ASP A 39 7.66 -1.92 3.30
C ASP A 39 7.57 -3.42 2.93
N PHE A 40 7.54 -4.32 3.91
CA PHE A 40 7.31 -5.75 3.71
C PHE A 40 5.95 -6.03 3.04
N TYR A 41 4.85 -5.52 3.60
CA TYR A 41 3.52 -5.80 3.06
C TYR A 41 3.24 -5.09 1.74
N LEU A 42 3.79 -3.89 1.51
CA LEU A 42 3.76 -3.26 0.19
C LEU A 42 4.45 -4.13 -0.86
N GLY A 43 5.58 -4.76 -0.51
CA GLY A 43 6.26 -5.73 -1.37
C GLY A 43 5.40 -6.96 -1.69
N GLU A 44 4.73 -7.53 -0.69
CA GLU A 44 3.83 -8.68 -0.91
C GLU A 44 2.61 -8.31 -1.77
N MET A 45 2.02 -7.12 -1.56
CA MET A 45 0.94 -6.60 -2.41
C MET A 45 1.43 -6.44 -3.85
N ARG A 46 2.62 -5.87 -4.04
CA ARG A 46 3.22 -5.68 -5.38
C ARG A 46 3.38 -7.01 -6.11
N LYS A 47 3.91 -8.05 -5.46
CA LYS A 47 4.05 -9.39 -6.05
C LYS A 47 2.72 -10.02 -6.45
N LYS A 48 1.65 -9.72 -5.70
CA LYS A 48 0.32 -10.28 -5.95
C LYS A 48 -0.44 -9.54 -7.05
N LEU A 49 -0.27 -8.22 -7.13
CA LEU A 49 -0.99 -7.35 -8.06
C LEU A 49 -0.28 -7.17 -9.40
N LEU A 50 1.04 -7.17 -9.44
CA LEU A 50 1.80 -6.91 -10.67
C LEU A 50 2.16 -8.22 -11.39
N PRO A 51 1.68 -8.42 -12.62
CA PRO A 51 2.19 -9.47 -13.49
C PRO A 51 3.67 -9.24 -13.80
N ARG A 52 4.42 -10.34 -13.91
CA ARG A 52 5.83 -10.28 -14.27
C ARG A 52 6.00 -9.60 -15.63
N GLY A 53 6.86 -8.59 -15.69
CA GLY A 53 7.14 -7.83 -16.93
C GLY A 53 6.21 -6.64 -17.19
N MET A 54 5.21 -6.38 -16.33
CA MET A 54 4.37 -5.18 -16.43
C MET A 54 4.70 -4.11 -15.38
N GLU A 55 5.81 -4.28 -14.66
CA GLU A 55 6.16 -3.41 -13.54
C GLU A 55 6.46 -1.97 -13.99
N GLU A 56 7.03 -1.78 -15.17
CA GLU A 56 7.32 -0.45 -15.72
C GLU A 56 6.05 0.33 -16.12
N PHE A 57 4.95 -0.38 -16.38
CA PHE A 57 3.70 0.21 -16.87
C PHE A 57 2.64 0.36 -15.78
N ASN A 58 2.56 -0.61 -14.85
CA ASN A 58 1.45 -0.69 -13.89
C ASN A 58 1.86 -0.29 -12.46
N PHE A 59 3.13 0.07 -12.22
CA PHE A 59 3.61 0.49 -10.90
C PHE A 59 4.16 1.90 -10.93
N HIS A 60 3.45 2.80 -10.25
CA HIS A 60 3.86 4.19 -10.10
C HIS A 60 4.04 4.52 -8.63
N THR A 61 5.15 5.19 -8.32
CA THR A 61 5.42 5.72 -6.98
C THR A 61 5.45 7.23 -7.03
N LEU A 62 4.63 7.86 -6.19
CA LEU A 62 4.62 9.31 -5.99
C LEU A 62 5.15 9.61 -4.60
N ALA A 63 6.35 10.19 -4.53
CA ALA A 63 6.87 10.70 -3.27
C ALA A 63 6.09 11.96 -2.89
N GLY A 64 5.70 12.10 -1.61
CA GLY A 64 4.87 13.24 -1.17
C GLY A 64 5.48 14.62 -1.46
N LYS A 65 6.81 14.72 -1.49
CA LYS A 65 7.53 15.96 -1.86
C LYS A 65 7.38 16.34 -3.34
N ASP A 66 7.09 15.35 -4.19
CA ASP A 66 6.96 15.48 -5.65
C ASP A 66 5.50 15.28 -6.10
N PHE A 67 4.56 15.24 -5.15
CA PHE A 67 3.14 15.03 -5.41
C PHE A 67 2.47 16.36 -5.77
N ASP A 68 1.78 16.36 -6.91
CA ASP A 68 0.86 17.40 -7.34
C ASP A 68 -0.31 16.74 -8.09
N GLY A 69 -1.48 17.39 -8.09
CA GLY A 69 -2.68 16.87 -8.73
C GLY A 69 -2.50 16.57 -10.23
N LYS A 70 -1.71 17.39 -10.94
CA LYS A 70 -1.43 17.18 -12.36
C LYS A 70 -0.63 15.88 -12.58
N LYS A 71 0.37 15.65 -11.73
CA LYS A 71 1.22 14.45 -11.83
C LYS A 71 0.45 13.17 -11.53
N LEU A 72 -0.52 13.22 -10.62
CA LEU A 72 -1.43 12.11 -10.40
C LEU A 72 -2.27 11.82 -11.66
N GLN A 73 -2.81 12.87 -12.30
CA GLN A 73 -3.61 12.72 -13.52
C GLN A 73 -2.81 12.07 -14.66
N GLU A 74 -1.54 12.44 -14.85
CA GLU A 74 -0.66 11.86 -15.89
C GLU A 74 -0.35 10.36 -15.68
N LEU A 75 -0.51 9.84 -14.46
CA LEU A 75 -0.24 8.42 -14.13
C LEU A 75 -1.49 7.53 -14.17
N VAL A 76 -2.68 8.12 -14.34
CA VAL A 76 -3.96 7.40 -14.36
C VAL A 76 -4.55 7.37 -15.78
N ASP A 77 -3.78 7.81 -16.78
CA ASP A 77 -4.16 7.81 -18.21
C ASP A 77 -4.37 6.38 -18.76
#